data_AF-F9DT86-F1
#
_entry.id   AF-F9DT86-F1
#
_cell.length_a   1.000
_cell.length_b   1.000
_cell.length_c   1.000
_cell.angle_alpha   90.00
_cell.angle_beta   90.00
_cell.angle_gamma   90.00
#
_symmetry.space_group_name_H-M   'P 1'
#
loop_
_entity.id
_entity.type
_entity.pdbx_description
1 polymer ?
#
loop_
_entity_poly.entity_id
_entity_poly.type
_entity_poly.pdbx_seq_one_letter_code
_entity_poly.pdbx_strand_id
1 'polypeptide(L)' 'MDPEISAAVSINVGQGLVSCSMAMGQCLREDIAALFAKFHLEKVAFGAKLLNLNKSKGWIIPPPLHMS' A
#
# COMPACT_ATOMS: atom_id res chain seq x y z
N MET A 1 8.85 -0.02 -19.09
CA MET A 1 7.95 1.09 -18.71
C MET A 1 6.83 0.59 -17.79
N ASP A 2 6.09 -0.45 -18.17
CA ASP A 2 5.05 -1.03 -17.30
C ASP A 2 5.54 -1.46 -15.90
N PRO A 3 6.73 -2.09 -15.74
CA PRO A 3 7.26 -2.42 -14.42
C PRO A 3 7.52 -1.18 -13.56
N GLU A 4 8.09 -0.12 -14.16
CA GLU A 4 8.40 1.13 -13.45
C GLU A 4 7.13 1.89 -13.04
N ILE A 5 6.11 1.89 -13.91
CA ILE A 5 4.79 2.46 -13.58
C ILE A 5 4.15 1.68 -12.43
N SER A 6 4.13 0.34 -12.51
CA SER A 6 3.54 -0.49 -11.46
C SER A 6 4.28 -0.32 -10.12
N ALA A 7 5.60 -0.20 -10.15
CA ALA A 7 6.42 0.10 -8.98
C ALA A 7 6.06 1.47 -8.38
N ALA A 8 5.97 2.52 -9.20
CA ALA A 8 5.59 3.86 -8.74
C ALA A 8 4.20 3.89 -8.11
N VAL A 9 3.22 3.21 -8.72
CA VAL A 9 1.87 3.06 -8.14
C VAL A 9 1.92 2.31 -6.81
N SER A 10 2.70 1.22 -6.73
CA SER A 10 2.86 0.43 -5.51
C SER A 10 3.47 1.25 -4.36
N ILE A 11 4.47 2.09 -4.66
CA ILE A 11 5.07 3.03 -3.70
C ILE A 11 4.03 4.04 -3.21
N ASN A 12 3.27 4.66 -4.11
CA ASN A 12 2.25 5.64 -3.74
C ASN A 12 1.14 5.04 -2.88
N VAL A 13 0.75 3.78 -3.13
CA VAL A 13 -0.20 3.05 -2.27
C VAL A 13 0.38 2.81 -0.89
N GLY A 14 1.65 2.40 -0.79
CA GLY A 14 2.36 2.25 0.47
C GLY A 14 2.43 3.55 1.27
N GLN A 15 2.79 4.66 0.62
CA GLN A 15 2.79 5.99 1.24
C GLN A 15 1.38 6.38 1.72
N GLY A 16 0.36 6.16 0.89
CA GLY A 16 -1.03 6.43 1.25
C GLY A 16 -1.53 5.63 2.47
N LEU A 17 -1.06 4.39 2.65
CA LEU A 17 -1.34 3.59 3.85
C LEU A 17 -0.75 4.24 5.11
N VAL A 18 0.53 4.62 5.06
CA VAL A 18 1.20 5.32 6.16
C VAL A 18 0.49 6.63 6.48
N SER A 19 0.13 7.43 5.47
CA SER A 19 -0.60 8.69 5.67
C SER A 19 -1.98 8.48 6.31
N CYS A 20 -2.74 7.47 5.89
CA CYS A 20 -4.05 7.17 6.51
C CYS A 20 -3.86 6.74 7.98
N SER A 21 -2.86 5.91 8.27
CA SER A 21 -2.52 5.51 9.65
C SER A 21 -2.15 6.71 10.52
N MET A 22 -1.32 7.61 10.00
CA MET A 22 -0.94 8.83 10.70
C MET A 22 -2.14 9.74 10.97
N ALA A 23 -3.01 9.92 9.97
CA ALA A 23 -4.24 10.72 10.11
C ALA A 23 -5.16 10.14 11.20
N MET A 24 -5.41 8.83 11.19
CA MET A 24 -6.21 8.18 12.24
C MET A 24 -5.65 8.41 13.64
N GLY A 25 -4.32 8.26 13.82
CA GLY A 25 -3.66 8.44 15.11
C GLY A 25 -3.70 9.88 15.65
N GLN A 26 -3.97 10.88 14.80
CA GLN A 26 -4.07 12.29 15.18
C GLN A 26 -5.51 12.80 15.28
N CYS A 27 -6.51 12.00 14.88
CA CYS A 27 -7.90 12.43 14.88
C CYS A 27 -8.48 12.45 16.30
N LEU A 28 -9.05 13.59 16.69
CA LEU A 28 -9.91 13.69 17.88
C LEU A 28 -11.38 13.37 17.56
N ARG A 29 -11.75 13.50 16.29
CA ARG A 29 -13.09 13.22 15.77
C ARG A 29 -13.19 11.78 15.29
N GLU A 30 -14.03 11.00 15.93
CA GLU A 30 -14.22 9.57 15.65
C GLU A 30 -14.70 9.30 14.22
N ASP A 31 -15.56 10.17 13.67
CA ASP A 31 -16.09 10.03 12.32
C ASP A 31 -15.02 10.22 11.24
N ILE A 32 -14.07 11.13 11.48
CA ILE A 32 -12.93 11.35 10.58
C ILE A 32 -11.92 10.19 10.72
N ALA A 33 -11.69 9.70 11.94
CA ALA A 33 -10.86 8.51 12.14
C ALA A 33 -11.45 7.30 11.39
N ALA A 34 -12.76 7.09 11.48
CA ALA A 34 -13.46 6.04 10.74
C ALA A 34 -13.38 6.21 9.21
N LEU A 35 -13.43 7.44 8.72
CA LEU A 35 -13.24 7.74 7.30
C LEU A 35 -11.84 7.33 6.81
N PHE A 36 -10.78 7.69 7.53
CA PHE A 36 -9.42 7.29 7.18
C PHE A 36 -9.20 5.79 7.37
N ALA A 37 -9.88 5.14 8.32
CA ALA A 37 -9.87 3.69 8.46
C ALA A 37 -10.44 2.99 7.21
N LYS A 38 -11.56 3.50 6.67
CA LYS A 38 -12.13 3.00 5.42
C LYS A 38 -11.14 3.15 4.25
N PHE A 39 -10.55 4.33 4.08
CA PHE A 39 -9.55 4.56 3.01
C PHE A 39 -8.32 3.68 3.17
N HIS A 40 -7.87 3.45 4.41
CA HIS A 40 -6.76 2.57 4.70
C HIS A 40 -7.07 1.14 4.24
N LEU A 41 -8.24 0.58 4.58
CA LEU A 41 -8.65 -0.76 4.18
C LEU A 41 -8.76 -0.91 2.64
N GLU A 42 -9.30 0.09 1.96
CA GLU A 42 -9.34 0.11 0.49
C GLU A 42 -7.93 0.07 -0.12
N LYS A 43 -6.98 0.81 0.45
CA LYS A 43 -5.57 0.79 0.01
C LYS A 43 -4.89 -0.54 0.32
N VAL A 44 -5.20 -1.19 1.45
CA VAL A 44 -4.69 -2.54 1.76
C VAL A 44 -5.13 -3.52 0.68
N ALA A 45 -6.43 -3.52 0.36
CA ALA A 45 -6.98 -4.40 -0.66
C ALA A 45 -6.36 -4.14 -2.04
N PHE A 46 -6.14 -2.87 -2.40
CA PHE A 46 -5.49 -2.50 -3.66
C PHE A 46 -4.01 -2.86 -3.71
N GLY A 47 -3.26 -2.65 -2.62
CA GLY A 47 -1.86 -3.05 -2.50
C GLY A 47 -1.66 -4.56 -2.65
N ALA A 48 -2.58 -5.37 -2.11
CA ALA A 48 -2.57 -6.82 -2.31
C ALA A 48 -2.76 -7.21 -3.79
N LYS A 49 -3.66 -6.53 -4.51
CA LYS A 49 -3.84 -6.72 -5.96
C LYS A 49 -2.60 -6.35 -6.76
N LEU A 50 -1.95 -5.23 -6.42
CA LEU A 50 -0.69 -4.82 -7.05
C LEU A 50 0.43 -5.83 -6.81
N LEU A 51 0.57 -6.34 -5.58
CA LEU A 51 1.54 -7.40 -5.28
C LEU A 51 1.29 -8.65 -6.12
N ASN A 52 0.03 -9.09 -6.23
CA ASN A 52 -0.33 -10.24 -7.06
C ASN A 52 -0.01 -10.00 -8.54
N LEU A 53 -0.37 -8.83 -9.08
CA LEU A 53 -0.05 -8.42 -10.44
C LEU A 53 1.46 -8.47 -10.69
N ASN A 54 2.24 -7.81 -9.83
CA ASN A 54 3.70 -7.74 -9.96
C ASN A 54 4.34 -9.14 -9.91
N LYS A 55 3.85 -10.05 -9.05
CA LYS A 55 4.27 -11.46 -9.03
C LYS A 55 3.93 -12.15 -10.34
N SER A 56 2.69 -12.06 -10.80
CA SER A 56 2.21 -12.74 -12.02
C SER A 56 2.94 -12.31 -13.28
N LYS A 57 3.44 -11.07 -13.31
CA LYS A 57 4.19 -10.51 -14.45
C LYS A 57 5.71 -10.61 -14.31
N GLY A 58 6.22 -11.11 -13.19
CA GLY A 58 7.66 -11.17 -12.93
C GLY A 58 8.31 -9.80 -12.77
N TRP A 59 7.56 -8.79 -12.31
CA TRP A 59 8.05 -7.40 -12.18
C TRP A 59 8.68 -7.10 -10.81
N ILE A 60 8.63 -8.05 -9.88
CA ILE A 60 9.22 -7.87 -8.56
C ILE A 60 10.73 -8.05 -8.65
N ILE A 61 11.46 -7.03 -8.20
CA ILE A 61 12.88 -7.14 -7.86
C ILE A 61 12.93 -7.77 -6.47
N PRO A 62 13.40 -9.02 -6.33
CA PRO A 62 13.41 -9.69 -5.04
C PRO A 62 14.43 -9.01 -4.11
N PRO A 63 14.05 -8.68 -2.86
CA PRO A 63 15.02 -8.24 -1.86
C PRO A 63 15.93 -9.42 -1.46
N PRO A 64 17.05 -9.16 -0.76
CA PRO A 64 17.84 -10.21 -0.14
C PRO A 64 16.96 -11.14 0.69
N LEU A 65 17.05 -12.45 0.44
CA LEU A 65 16.30 -13.46 1.18
C LEU A 65 17.14 -13.96 2.35
N HIS A 66 16.51 -14.06 3.52
CA HIS A 66 17.13 -14.69 4.68
C HIS A 66 17.24 -16.20 4.46
N MET A 67 18.43 -16.76 4.64
CA MET A 67 18.74 -18.18 4.47
C MET A 67 19.32 -18.69 5.80
N SER A 68 18.44 -19.03 6.75
CA SER A 68 18.81 -19.69 8.01
C SER A 68 18.53 -21.18 7.96
#